data_AF-A0A7S1XXC8-F1
#
_entry.id   AF-A0A7S1XXC8-F1
#
_cell.length_a   1.000
_cell.length_b   1.000
_cell.length_c   1.000
_cell.angle_alpha   90.00
_cell.angle_beta   90.00
_cell.angle_gamma   90.00
#
_symmetry.space_group_name_H-M   'P 1'
#
loop_
_entity.id
_entity.type
_entity.pdbx_description
1 polymer ?
#
loop_
_entity_poly.entity_id
_entity_poly.type
_entity_poly.pdbx_seq_one_letter_code
_entity_poly.pdbx_strand_id
1 'polypeptide(L)'
;MGISGLHNQVAPWGRRRNLADFAGQTLAVDAQGWLFRGCYSCARDLAMGVPTVGYVNFMFSRLDLLAHHGIRVVLVFDGRRSPMKESTSVLRRARQATEVAKGRETLRLADVARGRGDRMQAEILEKQAADHFGRGVKISDDMVTTAIAAVRRRPGVRVLVAPYEADPQLAALVYGGAASAIVTEDSDVCLTLSLSPGPGPKPCSSTPRSALTRRPATSTCRC
;
A
#
# COMPACT_ATOMS: atom_id res chain seq x y z
N MET A 1 9.50 1.51 -6.44
CA MET A 1 9.70 0.09 -6.10
C MET A 1 9.45 -0.70 -7.40
N GLY A 2 9.96 -1.91 -7.51
CA GLY A 2 9.84 -2.73 -8.72
C GLY A 2 10.90 -2.54 -9.81
N ILE A 3 10.57 -3.02 -11.01
CA ILE A 3 11.47 -3.06 -12.17
C ILE A 3 11.94 -1.67 -12.61
N SER A 4 13.24 -1.45 -12.48
CA SER A 4 13.92 -0.23 -12.91
C SER A 4 13.66 0.10 -14.38
N GLY A 5 13.15 1.30 -14.65
CA GLY A 5 12.92 1.82 -16.00
C GLY A 5 11.65 1.32 -16.70
N LEU A 6 10.90 0.39 -16.10
CA LEU A 6 9.71 -0.17 -16.73
C LEU A 6 8.65 0.90 -17.02
N HIS A 7 8.40 1.82 -16.07
CA HIS A 7 7.43 2.92 -16.25
C HIS A 7 7.70 3.78 -17.50
N ASN A 8 8.97 4.04 -17.85
CA ASN A 8 9.34 4.79 -19.05
C ASN A 8 9.06 3.98 -20.31
N GLN A 9 9.31 2.67 -20.26
CA GLN A 9 9.02 1.78 -21.37
C GLN A 9 7.51 1.67 -21.59
N VAL A 10 6.72 1.54 -20.51
CA VAL A 10 5.26 1.36 -20.62
C VAL A 10 4.46 2.65 -20.76
N ALA A 11 5.10 3.82 -20.59
CA ALA A 11 4.46 5.13 -20.66
C ALA A 11 3.59 5.35 -21.92
N PRO A 12 3.99 4.92 -23.13
CA PRO A 12 3.16 5.08 -24.34
C PRO A 12 1.81 4.36 -24.29
N TRP A 13 1.69 3.30 -23.48
CA TRP A 13 0.42 2.58 -23.28
C TRP A 13 -0.35 3.06 -22.06
N GLY A 14 0.25 3.94 -21.25
CA GLY A 14 -0.39 4.58 -20.11
C GLY A 14 -1.44 5.60 -20.54
N ARG A 15 -2.53 5.70 -19.78
CA ARG A 15 -3.55 6.73 -19.97
C ARG A 15 -3.72 7.53 -18.69
N ARG A 16 -3.67 8.85 -18.80
CA ARG A 16 -4.01 9.74 -17.69
C ARG A 16 -5.53 9.66 -17.45
N ARG A 17 -5.92 9.42 -16.20
CA ARG A 17 -7.32 9.32 -15.75
C ARG A 17 -7.53 10.19 -14.52
N ASN A 18 -8.77 10.56 -14.25
CA ASN A 18 -9.14 11.27 -13.02
C ASN A 18 -9.72 10.27 -12.01
N LEU A 19 -9.58 10.55 -10.70
CA LEU A 19 -10.23 9.75 -9.67
C LEU A 19 -11.76 9.73 -9.82
N ALA A 20 -12.35 10.82 -10.30
CA ALA A 20 -13.78 10.91 -10.59
C ALA A 20 -14.28 9.83 -11.58
N ASP A 21 -13.41 9.33 -12.47
CA ASP A 21 -13.73 8.25 -13.40
C ASP A 21 -14.03 6.91 -12.71
N PHE A 22 -13.67 6.79 -11.42
CA PHE A 22 -13.83 5.60 -10.60
C PHE A 22 -14.95 5.73 -9.54
N ALA A 23 -15.77 6.77 -9.61
CA ALA A 23 -16.86 6.99 -8.67
C ALA A 23 -17.79 5.77 -8.57
N GLY A 24 -18.12 5.34 -7.35
CA GLY A 24 -18.95 4.15 -7.05
C GLY A 24 -18.21 2.81 -7.18
N GLN A 25 -17.01 2.80 -7.77
CA GLN A 25 -16.20 1.59 -7.94
C GLN A 25 -15.43 1.24 -6.67
N THR A 26 -14.81 0.05 -6.67
CA THR A 26 -13.92 -0.41 -5.60
C THR A 26 -12.51 -0.50 -6.15
N LEU A 27 -11.55 0.20 -5.52
CA LEU A 27 -10.14 0.12 -5.87
C LEU A 27 -9.37 -0.72 -4.85
N ALA A 28 -8.49 -1.58 -5.35
CA ALA A 28 -7.50 -2.28 -4.54
C ALA A 28 -6.26 -1.40 -4.41
N VAL A 29 -5.77 -1.16 -3.20
CA VAL A 29 -4.67 -0.22 -2.95
C VAL A 29 -3.53 -0.97 -2.28
N ASP A 30 -2.34 -0.85 -2.83
CA ASP A 30 -1.10 -1.25 -2.18
C ASP A 30 -0.83 -0.31 -0.99
N ALA A 31 -0.98 -0.84 0.23
CA ALA A 31 -0.80 -0.06 1.45
C ALA A 31 0.67 0.23 1.76
N GLN A 32 1.61 -0.61 1.29
CA GLN A 32 3.01 -0.52 1.66
C GLN A 32 3.67 0.73 1.05
N GLY A 33 3.31 1.06 -0.18
CA GLY A 33 3.72 2.31 -0.83
C GLY A 33 3.27 3.54 -0.03
N TRP A 34 2.01 3.57 0.42
CA TRP A 34 1.49 4.69 1.21
C TRP A 34 2.12 4.79 2.60
N LEU A 35 2.32 3.66 3.28
CA LEU A 35 3.02 3.63 4.56
C LEU A 35 4.42 4.23 4.43
N PHE A 36 5.17 3.79 3.41
CA PHE A 36 6.54 4.27 3.19
C PHE A 36 6.57 5.77 2.89
N ARG A 37 5.67 6.26 2.01
CA ARG A 37 5.53 7.69 1.72
C ARG A 37 5.13 8.50 2.96
N GLY A 38 4.23 7.98 3.78
CA GLY A 38 3.80 8.62 5.01
C GLY A 38 4.93 8.80 6.02
N CYS A 39 5.87 7.86 6.08
CA CYS A 39 7.01 7.93 7.00
C CYS A 39 7.92 9.15 6.75
N TYR A 40 7.99 9.69 5.53
CA TYR A 40 8.80 10.89 5.26
C TYR A 40 8.33 12.10 6.05
N SER A 41 7.02 12.20 6.33
CA SER A 41 6.45 13.30 7.14
C SER A 41 6.88 13.27 8.61
N CYS A 42 7.34 12.11 9.10
CA CYS A 42 7.72 11.89 10.50
C CYS A 42 9.06 11.13 10.61
N ALA A 43 9.94 11.27 9.61
CA ALA A 43 11.15 10.46 9.51
C ALA A 43 12.12 10.71 10.67
N ARG A 44 12.24 11.98 11.10
CA ARG A 44 13.02 12.39 12.27
C ARG A 44 12.50 11.70 13.52
N ASP A 45 11.21 11.79 13.80
CA ASP A 45 10.59 11.21 14.99
C ASP A 45 10.79 9.70 15.03
N LEU A 46 10.54 9.02 13.90
CA LEU A 46 10.79 7.58 13.75
C LEU A 46 12.26 7.22 14.01
N ALA A 47 13.21 7.99 13.48
CA ALA A 47 14.64 7.75 13.67
C ALA A 47 15.11 8.02 15.11
N MET A 48 14.43 8.92 15.82
CA MET A 48 14.74 9.29 17.20
C MET A 48 13.95 8.48 18.24
N GLY A 49 13.04 7.61 17.82
CA GLY A 49 12.19 6.83 18.73
C GLY A 49 11.11 7.67 19.41
N VAL A 50 10.78 8.84 18.86
CA VAL A 50 9.67 9.67 19.33
C VAL A 50 8.37 9.05 18.83
N PRO A 51 7.39 8.76 19.71
CA PRO A 51 6.10 8.23 19.29
C PRO A 51 5.43 9.15 18.27
N THR A 52 5.04 8.59 17.12
CA THR A 52 4.43 9.35 16.03
C THR A 52 3.43 8.52 15.25
N VAL A 53 2.42 9.19 14.69
CA VAL A 53 1.40 8.60 13.82
C VAL A 53 1.32 9.32 12.48
N GLY A 54 2.35 10.10 12.12
CA GLY A 54 2.38 10.87 10.86
C GLY A 54 2.14 10.00 9.61
N TYR A 55 2.69 8.79 9.61
CA TYR A 55 2.47 7.83 8.53
C TYR A 55 1.00 7.35 8.42
N VAL A 56 0.27 7.24 9.53
CA VAL A 56 -1.16 6.91 9.54
C VAL A 56 -1.99 8.09 9.03
N ASN A 57 -1.66 9.31 9.48
CA ASN A 57 -2.33 10.53 9.04
C ASN A 57 -2.20 10.71 7.51
N PHE A 58 -1.03 10.39 6.95
CA PHE A 58 -0.85 10.36 5.50
C PHE A 58 -1.82 9.37 4.83
N MET A 59 -1.93 8.13 5.33
CA MET A 59 -2.88 7.17 4.78
C MET A 59 -4.33 7.67 4.87
N PHE A 60 -4.73 8.31 5.98
CA PHE A 60 -6.04 8.91 6.11
C PHE A 60 -6.30 9.98 5.07
N SER A 61 -5.35 10.89 4.82
CA SER A 61 -5.51 11.90 3.77
C SER A 61 -5.76 11.29 2.38
N ARG A 62 -5.15 10.14 2.08
CA ARG A 62 -5.35 9.44 0.81
C ARG A 62 -6.69 8.72 0.76
N LEU A 63 -7.10 8.12 1.85
CA LEU A 63 -8.43 7.50 1.98
C LEU A 63 -9.54 8.56 1.85
N ASP A 64 -9.36 9.72 2.47
CA ASP A 64 -10.33 10.82 2.42
C ASP A 64 -10.46 11.37 0.99
N LEU A 65 -9.36 11.49 0.27
CA LEU A 65 -9.37 11.85 -1.15
C LEU A 65 -10.18 10.84 -1.99
N LEU A 66 -9.98 9.53 -1.79
CA LEU A 66 -10.73 8.52 -2.52
C LEU A 66 -12.22 8.52 -2.13
N ALA A 67 -12.51 8.64 -0.84
CA ALA A 67 -13.87 8.71 -0.31
C ALA A 67 -14.62 9.94 -0.84
N HIS A 68 -13.96 11.09 -0.96
CA HIS A 68 -14.51 12.31 -1.57
C HIS A 68 -14.99 12.06 -3.01
N HIS A 69 -14.31 11.20 -3.76
CA HIS A 69 -14.72 10.79 -5.11
C HIS A 69 -15.71 9.60 -5.12
N GLY A 70 -16.25 9.20 -3.97
CA GLY A 70 -17.21 8.09 -3.86
C GLY A 70 -16.59 6.72 -4.16
N ILE A 71 -15.27 6.58 -3.97
CA ILE A 71 -14.53 5.35 -4.23
C ILE A 71 -14.47 4.50 -2.95
N ARG A 72 -14.82 3.21 -3.05
CA ARG A 72 -14.59 2.23 -1.98
C ARG A 72 -13.19 1.64 -2.10
N VAL A 73 -12.58 1.29 -0.98
CA VAL A 73 -11.17 0.87 -0.97
C VAL A 73 -11.01 -0.49 -0.31
N VAL A 74 -10.20 -1.35 -0.93
CA VAL A 74 -9.59 -2.53 -0.29
C VAL A 74 -8.10 -2.26 -0.15
N LEU A 75 -7.64 -1.93 1.06
CA LEU A 75 -6.22 -1.78 1.36
C LEU A 75 -5.60 -3.18 1.55
N VAL A 76 -4.55 -3.47 0.79
CA VAL A 76 -3.79 -4.71 0.87
C VAL A 76 -2.42 -4.42 1.47
N PHE A 77 -2.13 -5.07 2.59
CA PHE A 77 -0.82 -5.02 3.24
C PHE A 77 -0.02 -6.29 2.91
N ASP A 78 1.29 -6.16 2.82
CA ASP A 78 2.19 -7.32 2.83
C ASP A 78 2.01 -8.12 4.12
N GLY A 79 2.15 -9.44 4.00
CA GLY A 79 2.22 -10.37 5.12
C GLY A 79 3.65 -10.77 5.41
N ARG A 80 3.93 -12.08 5.30
CA ARG A 80 5.24 -12.64 5.63
C ARG A 80 6.29 -12.20 4.62
N ARG A 81 7.52 -11.99 5.10
CA ARG A 81 8.66 -11.72 4.21
C ARG A 81 8.92 -12.94 3.33
N SER A 82 9.10 -12.71 2.04
CA SER A 82 9.50 -13.74 1.10
C SER A 82 10.97 -14.12 1.31
N PRO A 83 11.32 -15.41 1.42
CA PRO A 83 12.71 -15.86 1.52
C PRO A 83 13.60 -15.35 0.37
N MET A 84 13.02 -15.17 -0.82
CA MET A 84 13.74 -14.70 -2.02
C MET A 84 14.25 -13.25 -1.90
N LYS A 85 13.68 -12.43 -1.00
CA LYS A 85 14.07 -11.03 -0.78
C LYS A 85 14.91 -10.82 0.49
N GLU A 86 15.37 -11.88 1.13
CA GLU A 86 16.10 -11.79 2.42
C GLU A 86 17.44 -11.05 2.26
N SER A 87 18.27 -11.43 1.27
CA SER A 87 19.58 -10.81 1.03
C SER A 87 19.47 -9.31 0.73
N THR A 88 18.54 -8.92 -0.15
CA THR A 88 18.24 -7.51 -0.45
C THR A 88 17.71 -6.77 0.77
N SER A 89 16.91 -7.42 1.61
CA SER A 89 16.39 -6.84 2.85
C SER A 89 17.48 -6.55 3.87
N VAL A 90 18.47 -7.44 4.00
CA VAL A 90 19.64 -7.23 4.88
C VAL A 90 20.44 -6.01 4.43
N LEU A 91 20.81 -5.95 3.14
CA LEU A 91 21.56 -4.81 2.58
C LEU A 91 20.80 -3.49 2.75
N ARG A 92 19.48 -3.50 2.53
CA ARG A 92 18.62 -2.33 2.73
C ARG A 92 18.61 -1.87 4.18
N ARG A 93 18.47 -2.80 5.14
CA ARG A 93 18.48 -2.49 6.59
C ARG A 93 19.83 -1.90 7.02
N ALA A 94 20.94 -2.44 6.52
CA ALA A 94 22.27 -1.93 6.81
C ALA A 94 22.43 -0.48 6.30
N ARG A 95 22.04 -0.21 5.05
CA ARG A 95 22.07 1.15 4.48
C ARG A 95 21.19 2.12 5.28
N GLN A 96 19.99 1.71 5.65
CA GLN A 96 19.07 2.53 6.44
C GLN A 96 19.66 2.87 7.82
N ALA A 97 20.27 1.90 8.51
CA ALA A 97 20.94 2.13 9.79
C ALA A 97 22.09 3.14 9.68
N THR A 98 22.90 3.05 8.61
CA THR A 98 23.96 4.02 8.33
C THR A 98 23.42 5.43 8.10
N GLU A 99 22.33 5.58 7.34
CA GLU A 99 21.73 6.90 7.11
C GLU A 99 21.11 7.49 8.38
N VAL A 100 20.48 6.67 9.24
CA VAL A 100 20.01 7.12 10.56
C VAL A 100 21.18 7.59 11.44
N ALA A 101 22.31 6.87 11.43
CA ALA A 101 23.49 7.27 12.19
C ALA A 101 24.06 8.62 11.72
N LYS A 102 24.16 8.83 10.40
CA LYS A 102 24.55 10.12 9.82
C LYS A 102 23.58 11.24 10.21
N GLY A 103 22.28 11.01 10.10
CA GLY A 103 21.26 12.01 10.47
C GLY A 103 21.36 12.43 11.93
N ARG A 104 21.60 11.48 12.84
CA ARG A 104 21.81 11.76 14.28
C ARG A 104 23.05 12.62 14.51
N GLU A 105 24.14 12.34 13.81
CA GLU A 105 25.37 13.12 13.94
C GLU A 105 25.21 14.54 13.39
N THR A 106 24.63 14.69 12.19
CA THR A 106 24.34 16.00 11.61
C THR A 106 23.41 16.83 12.51
N LEU A 107 22.43 16.19 13.15
CA LEU A 107 21.53 16.88 14.08
C LEU A 107 22.27 17.40 15.32
N ARG A 108 23.23 16.64 15.87
CA ARG A 108 24.08 17.11 16.99
C ARG A 108 24.89 18.34 16.59
N LEU A 109 25.45 18.34 15.37
CA LEU A 109 26.17 19.50 14.85
C LEU A 109 25.23 20.72 14.71
N ALA A 110 23.99 20.51 14.30
CA ALA A 110 22.99 21.56 14.23
C ALA A 110 22.67 22.17 15.61
N ASP A 111 22.56 21.34 16.64
CA ASP A 111 22.33 21.79 18.02
C ASP A 111 23.53 22.59 18.56
N VAL A 112 24.77 22.19 18.24
CA VAL A 112 25.97 22.96 18.58
C VAL A 112 25.99 24.32 17.86
N ALA A 113 25.67 24.37 16.56
CA ALA A 113 25.60 25.62 15.81
C ALA A 113 24.54 26.57 16.40
N ARG A 114 23.37 26.02 16.74
CA ARG A 114 22.29 26.76 17.41
C ARG A 114 22.74 27.34 18.75
N GLY A 115 23.45 26.55 19.57
CA GLY A 115 23.99 26.99 20.86
C GLY A 115 25.03 28.12 20.74
N ARG A 116 25.73 28.21 19.60
CA ARG A 116 26.67 29.30 19.29
C ARG A 116 25.99 30.55 18.70
N GLY A 117 24.67 30.52 18.51
CA GLY A 117 23.91 31.60 17.89
C GLY A 117 23.93 31.59 16.35
N ASP A 118 24.57 30.61 15.72
CA ASP A 118 24.62 30.48 14.26
C ASP A 118 23.37 29.78 13.73
N ARG A 119 22.29 30.57 13.61
CA ARG A 119 20.97 30.08 13.19
C ARG A 119 20.97 29.58 11.75
N MET A 120 21.73 30.22 10.87
CA MET A 120 21.77 29.86 9.45
C MET A 120 22.43 28.49 9.27
N GLN A 121 23.57 28.27 9.93
CA GLN A 121 24.24 26.97 9.87
C GLN A 121 23.40 25.86 10.51
N ALA A 122 22.73 26.15 11.63
CA ALA A 122 21.82 25.20 12.27
C ALA A 122 20.70 24.76 11.31
N GLU A 123 20.05 25.69 10.61
CA GLU A 123 18.97 25.37 9.67
C GLU A 123 19.44 24.49 8.50
N ILE A 124 20.62 24.78 7.95
CA ILE A 124 21.21 23.98 6.86
C ILE A 124 21.47 22.55 7.34
N LEU A 125 22.07 22.39 8.53
CA LEU A 125 22.36 21.08 9.10
C LEU A 125 21.07 20.32 9.46
N GLU A 126 20.02 21.00 9.93
CA GLU A 126 18.73 20.36 10.20
C GLU A 126 18.07 19.81 8.93
N LYS A 127 18.14 20.54 7.81
CA LYS A 127 17.65 20.05 6.51
C LYS A 127 18.45 18.84 6.05
N GLN A 128 19.77 18.87 6.18
CA GLN A 128 20.63 17.72 5.85
C GLN A 128 20.35 16.51 6.74
N ALA A 129 20.11 16.72 8.04
CA ALA A 129 19.72 15.64 8.95
C ALA A 129 18.36 15.04 8.55
N ALA A 130 17.39 15.87 8.18
CA ALA A 130 16.08 15.43 7.69
C ALA A 130 16.19 14.55 6.44
N ASP A 131 17.05 14.92 5.48
CA ASP A 131 17.31 14.11 4.28
C ASP A 131 17.89 12.73 4.62
N HIS A 132 18.86 12.68 5.54
CA HIS A 132 19.41 11.42 6.04
C HIS A 132 18.35 10.56 6.73
N PHE A 133 17.51 11.15 7.59
CA PHE A 133 16.40 10.42 8.21
C PHE A 133 15.40 9.89 7.19
N GLY A 134 15.07 10.67 6.15
CA GLY A 134 14.21 10.23 5.06
C GLY A 134 14.77 9.01 4.31
N ARG A 135 16.08 8.96 4.08
CA ARG A 135 16.76 7.79 3.47
C ARG A 135 16.88 6.60 4.45
N GLY A 136 16.87 6.88 5.75
CA GLY A 136 16.94 5.91 6.84
C GLY A 136 15.60 5.27 7.22
N VAL A 137 14.48 5.68 6.61
CA VAL A 137 13.14 5.18 6.96
C VAL A 137 13.05 3.66 6.88
N LYS A 138 12.62 3.04 7.98
CA LYS A 138 12.33 1.61 8.08
C LYS A 138 10.92 1.41 8.63
N ILE A 139 10.08 0.70 7.89
CA ILE A 139 8.77 0.27 8.37
C ILE A 139 8.95 -0.95 9.28
N SER A 140 8.46 -0.87 10.51
CA SER A 140 8.39 -1.99 11.45
C SER A 140 7.03 -2.67 11.41
N ASP A 141 6.97 -3.90 11.93
CA ASP A 141 5.73 -4.69 11.98
C ASP A 141 4.70 -4.05 12.95
N ASP A 142 5.17 -3.34 13.99
CA ASP A 142 4.33 -2.55 14.90
C ASP A 142 3.66 -1.37 14.19
N MET A 143 4.40 -0.70 13.30
CA MET A 143 3.84 0.40 12.49
C MET A 143 2.73 -0.10 11.58
N VAL A 144 2.94 -1.26 10.94
CA VAL A 144 1.93 -1.92 10.09
C VAL A 144 0.70 -2.29 10.92
N THR A 145 0.89 -2.93 12.07
CA THR A 145 -0.21 -3.31 12.98
C THR A 145 -1.02 -2.10 13.44
N THR A 146 -0.33 -1.02 13.82
CA THR A 146 -0.94 0.25 14.22
C THR A 146 -1.74 0.86 13.07
N ALA A 147 -1.18 0.88 11.86
CA ALA A 147 -1.86 1.40 10.68
C ALA A 147 -3.11 0.58 10.33
N ILE A 148 -3.01 -0.76 10.34
CA ILE A 148 -4.16 -1.66 10.11
C ILE A 148 -5.28 -1.37 11.12
N ALA A 149 -4.94 -1.29 12.41
CA ALA A 149 -5.92 -1.02 13.46
C ALA A 149 -6.61 0.35 13.30
N ALA A 150 -5.87 1.36 12.82
CA ALA A 150 -6.37 2.70 12.58
C ALA A 150 -7.28 2.76 11.34
N VAL A 151 -6.83 2.25 10.19
CA VAL A 151 -7.56 2.36 8.91
C VAL A 151 -8.81 1.46 8.85
N ARG A 152 -8.84 0.34 9.58
CA ARG A 152 -10.03 -0.53 9.70
C ARG A 152 -11.26 0.18 10.26
N ARG A 153 -11.07 1.27 11.00
CA ARG A 153 -12.16 2.04 11.60
C ARG A 153 -12.84 3.00 10.61
N ARG A 154 -12.28 3.17 9.41
CA ARG A 154 -12.80 4.10 8.40
C ARG A 154 -13.97 3.46 7.63
N PRO A 155 -15.12 4.15 7.50
CA PRO A 155 -16.21 3.70 6.64
C PRO A 155 -15.74 3.53 5.19
N GLY A 156 -16.24 2.51 4.50
CA GLY A 156 -15.91 2.26 3.08
C GLY A 156 -14.51 1.69 2.83
N VAL A 157 -13.74 1.42 3.89
CA VAL A 157 -12.41 0.82 3.82
C VAL A 157 -12.46 -0.63 4.30
N ARG A 158 -12.02 -1.54 3.45
CA ARG A 158 -11.74 -2.94 3.81
C ARG A 158 -10.23 -3.13 3.88
N VAL A 159 -9.78 -3.98 4.80
CA VAL A 159 -8.35 -4.28 4.96
C VAL A 159 -8.13 -5.77 4.78
N LEU A 160 -7.15 -6.09 3.95
CA LEU A 160 -6.67 -7.44 3.70
C LEU A 160 -5.16 -7.48 3.93
N VAL A 161 -4.68 -8.57 4.54
CA VAL A 161 -3.24 -8.84 4.69
C VAL A 161 -2.93 -10.02 3.78
N ALA A 162 -2.03 -9.82 2.81
CA ALA A 162 -1.62 -10.87 1.89
C ALA A 162 -0.82 -11.96 2.63
N PRO A 163 -0.75 -13.20 2.13
CA PRO A 163 0.08 -14.23 2.75
C PRO A 163 1.57 -13.88 2.76
N TYR A 164 2.05 -13.27 1.66
CA TYR A 164 3.41 -12.78 1.48
C TYR A 164 3.39 -11.37 0.89
N GLU A 165 3.49 -11.23 -0.43
CA GLU A 165 3.49 -9.92 -1.10
C GLU A 165 2.08 -9.48 -1.47
N ALA A 166 1.85 -8.17 -1.49
CA ALA A 166 0.57 -7.60 -1.87
C ALA A 166 0.24 -7.81 -3.36
N ASP A 167 1.23 -7.86 -4.27
CA ASP A 167 0.98 -7.86 -5.73
C ASP A 167 0.07 -9.01 -6.20
N PRO A 168 0.30 -10.30 -5.83
CA PRO A 168 -0.58 -11.40 -6.25
C PRO A 168 -1.99 -11.23 -5.71
N GLN A 169 -2.12 -10.69 -4.52
CA GLN A 169 -3.40 -10.49 -3.87
C GLN A 169 -4.17 -9.31 -4.47
N LEU A 170 -3.48 -8.24 -4.86
CA LEU A 170 -4.04 -7.12 -5.61
C LEU A 170 -4.54 -7.57 -6.98
N ALA A 171 -3.73 -8.35 -7.70
CA ALA A 171 -4.10 -8.94 -8.99
C ALA A 171 -5.35 -9.82 -8.85
N ALA A 172 -5.38 -10.73 -7.86
CA ALA A 172 -6.52 -11.61 -7.62
C ALA A 172 -7.82 -10.84 -7.32
N LEU A 173 -7.76 -9.71 -6.61
CA LEU A 173 -8.94 -8.87 -6.36
C LEU A 173 -9.51 -8.28 -7.65
N VAL A 174 -8.66 -7.86 -8.59
CA VAL A 174 -9.12 -7.34 -9.89
C VAL A 174 -9.64 -8.46 -10.79
N TYR A 175 -8.91 -9.57 -10.92
CA TYR A 175 -9.37 -10.71 -11.74
C TYR A 175 -10.65 -11.35 -11.24
N GLY A 176 -10.82 -11.42 -9.91
CA GLY A 176 -12.05 -11.89 -9.28
C GLY A 176 -13.22 -10.90 -9.35
N GLY A 177 -13.02 -9.70 -9.91
CA GLY A 177 -14.04 -8.65 -10.01
C GLY A 177 -14.40 -7.99 -8.67
N ALA A 178 -13.63 -8.23 -7.61
CA ALA A 178 -13.81 -7.60 -6.30
C ALA A 178 -13.32 -6.14 -6.28
N ALA A 179 -12.37 -5.80 -7.16
CA ALA A 179 -11.91 -4.45 -7.43
C ALA A 179 -11.87 -4.18 -8.94
N SER A 180 -12.04 -2.92 -9.35
CA SER A 180 -12.00 -2.54 -10.76
C SER A 180 -10.61 -2.12 -11.24
N ALA A 181 -9.74 -1.64 -10.34
CA ALA A 181 -8.35 -1.31 -10.64
C ALA A 181 -7.48 -1.36 -9.38
N ILE A 182 -6.16 -1.33 -9.59
CA ILE A 182 -5.13 -1.29 -8.56
C ILE A 182 -4.52 0.11 -8.49
N VAL A 183 -4.28 0.59 -7.27
CA VAL A 183 -3.49 1.80 -6.99
C VAL A 183 -2.17 1.36 -6.35
N THR A 184 -1.07 1.54 -7.06
CA THR A 184 0.29 1.29 -6.54
C THR A 184 1.32 2.18 -7.25
N GLU A 185 2.47 2.37 -6.61
CA GLU A 185 3.69 2.93 -7.22
C GLU A 185 4.68 1.83 -7.66
N ASP A 186 4.39 0.56 -7.35
CA ASP A 186 5.21 -0.58 -7.72
C ASP A 186 4.80 -1.10 -9.11
N SER A 187 5.75 -1.10 -10.04
CA SER A 187 5.50 -1.59 -11.40
C SER A 187 5.50 -3.12 -11.50
N ASP A 188 5.92 -3.83 -10.45
CA ASP A 188 5.95 -5.30 -10.44
C ASP A 188 4.55 -5.90 -10.57
N VAL A 189 3.52 -5.18 -10.11
CA VAL A 189 2.12 -5.56 -10.27
C VAL A 189 1.74 -5.82 -11.73
N CYS A 190 2.38 -5.13 -12.70
CA CYS A 190 2.11 -5.34 -14.12
C CYS A 190 2.48 -6.75 -14.57
N LEU A 191 3.57 -7.32 -14.03
CA LEU A 191 3.95 -8.71 -14.28
C LEU A 191 2.99 -9.67 -13.60
N THR A 192 2.58 -9.36 -12.38
CA THR A 192 1.65 -10.21 -11.65
C THR A 192 0.29 -10.28 -12.33
N LEU A 193 -0.15 -9.16 -12.91
CA LEU A 193 -1.35 -9.11 -13.72
C LEU A 193 -1.20 -9.99 -14.97
N SER A 194 -0.11 -9.89 -15.72
CA SER A 194 0.07 -10.67 -16.96
C SER A 194 0.13 -12.20 -16.75
N LEU A 195 0.54 -12.66 -15.57
CA LEU A 195 0.62 -14.09 -15.23
C LEU A 195 -0.68 -14.67 -14.66
N SER A 196 -1.63 -13.83 -14.28
CA SER A 196 -2.88 -14.29 -13.69
C SER A 196 -3.86 -14.71 -14.80
N PRO A 197 -4.52 -15.87 -14.68
CA PRO A 197 -5.54 -16.27 -15.65
C PRO A 197 -6.60 -15.17 -15.72
N GLY A 198 -6.88 -14.70 -16.94
CA GLY A 198 -7.86 -13.65 -17.19
C GLY A 198 -9.20 -13.94 -16.52
N PRO A 199 -10.07 -12.93 -16.32
CA PRO A 199 -11.39 -13.19 -15.76
C PRO A 199 -12.05 -14.24 -16.65
N GLY A 200 -12.34 -15.42 -16.07
CA GLY A 200 -13.10 -16.44 -16.76
C GLY A 200 -14.38 -15.82 -17.32
N PRO A 201 -14.95 -16.37 -18.41
CA PRO A 201 -16.14 -15.82 -19.03
C PRO A 201 -17.19 -15.56 -17.95
N LYS A 202 -17.66 -14.30 -17.86
CA LYS A 202 -18.75 -13.95 -16.94
C LYS A 202 -19.88 -14.94 -17.22
N PRO A 203 -20.40 -15.69 -16.22
CA PRO A 203 -21.54 -16.55 -16.45
C PRO A 203 -22.66 -15.66 -17.00
N CYS A 204 -23.13 -15.95 -18.22
CA CYS A 204 -24.22 -15.24 -18.84
C CYS A 204 -25.41 -15.23 -17.88
N SER A 205 -25.77 -14.04 -17.38
CA SER A 205 -26.92 -13.82 -16.49
C SER A 205 -28.28 -13.96 -17.19
N SER A 206 -28.32 -14.62 -18.35
CA SER A 206 -29.53 -14.87 -19.12
C SER A 206 -29.90 -16.35 -19.12
N THR A 207 -30.04 -16.93 -17.93
CA THR A 207 -30.96 -18.06 -17.77
C THR A 207 -32.10 -17.60 -16.88
N PRO A 208 -33.33 -17.41 -17.40
CA PRO A 208 -34.48 -17.30 -16.52
C PRO A 208 -34.52 -18.60 -15.72
N ARG A 209 -34.59 -18.50 -14.39
CA ARG A 209 -34.91 -19.64 -13.52
C ARG A 209 -36.23 -20.23 -14.03
N SER A 210 -36.14 -21.28 -14.84
CA SER A 210 -37.31 -22.07 -15.17
C SER A 210 -37.81 -22.64 -13.85
N ALA A 211 -39.08 -22.36 -13.58
CA ALA A 211 -39.78 -22.89 -12.43
C ALA A 211 -39.61 -24.41 -12.43
N LEU A 212 -38.91 -24.92 -11.42
CA LEU A 212 -38.95 -26.33 -11.07
C LEU A 212 -40.39 -26.62 -10.64
N THR A 213 -41.22 -27.04 -11.60
CA THR A 213 -42.53 -27.61 -11.31
C THR A 213 -42.29 -28.88 -10.51
N ARG A 214 -42.65 -28.82 -9.22
CA ARG A 214 -42.74 -30.00 -8.35
C ARG A 214 -43.67 -31.00 -9.01
N ARG A 215 -43.13 -32.12 -9.51
CA ARG A 215 -43.93 -33.31 -9.83
C ARG A 215 -44.51 -33.86 -8.51
N PRO A 216 -45.80 -34.22 -8.44
CA PRO A 216 -46.32 -34.93 -7.29
C PRO A 216 -45.82 -36.38 -7.32
N ALA A 217 -45.34 -36.86 -6.17
CA ALA A 217 -44.97 -38.25 -5.97
C ALA A 217 -46.26 -39.08 -5.85
N THR A 218 -46.53 -39.93 -6.83
CA THR A 218 -47.52 -40.99 -6.71
C THR A 218 -46.91 -42.14 -5.91
N SER A 219 -47.32 -42.29 -4.65
CA SER A 219 -47.04 -43.48 -3.84
C SER A 219 -48.07 -44.57 -4.16
N THR A 220 -47.70 -45.55 -4.97
CA THR A 220 -48.36 -46.86 -4.99
C THR A 220 -47.49 -47.83 -4.20
N CYS A 221 -47.90 -48.13 -2.98
CA CYS A 221 -47.42 -49.27 -2.21
C CYS A 221 -48.52 -50.34 -2.27
N ARG A 222 -48.23 -51.46 -2.94
CA ARG A 222 -48.98 -52.72 -2.84
C ARG A 222 -47.97 -53.78 -2.43
N CYS A 223 -48.24 -54.40 -1.28
CA CYS A 223 -48.03 -55.78 -0.83
C CYS A 223 -47.83 -55.75 0.68
#